data_AF-A0A944WMP2-F1
#
_entry.id   AF-A0A944WMP2-F1
#
_cell.length_a   1.000
_cell.length_b   1.000
_cell.length_c   1.000
_cell.angle_alpha   90.00
_cell.angle_beta   90.00
_cell.angle_gamma   90.00
#
_symmetry.space_group_name_H-M   'P 1'
#
loop_
_entity.id
_entity.type
_entity.pdbx_description
1 polymer ?
#
loop_
_entity_poly.entity_id
_entity_poly.type
_entity_poly.pdbx_seq_one_letter_code
_entity_poly.pdbx_strand_id
1 'polypeptide(L)' 'MQPMIVIMNFSYAIGGGLITLVFMYFGYKWLDFLTPFDTGEELSKGNRAVGQVVGSIFIGIGVAIGLVIGLGLN' A
#
# COMPACT_ATOMS: atom_id res chain seq x y z
N MET A 1 24.22 20.46 10.45
CA MET A 1 23.04 20.78 9.62
C MET A 1 22.67 19.61 8.69
N GLN A 2 23.57 19.09 7.84
CA GLN A 2 23.24 17.97 6.93
C GLN A 2 22.78 16.63 7.58
N PRO A 3 23.35 16.15 8.71
CA PRO A 3 23.00 14.82 9.23
C PRO A 3 21.56 14.72 9.73
N MET A 4 21.04 15.81 10.30
CA MET A 4 19.70 15.86 10.88
C MET A 4 18.60 15.77 9.81
N ILE A 5 18.82 16.41 8.65
CA ILE A 5 17.89 16.36 7.51
C ILE A 5 17.82 14.94 6.93
N VAL A 6 18.97 14.28 6.81
CA VAL A 6 19.02 12.89 6.32
C VAL A 6 18.24 11.97 7.26
N ILE A 7 18.43 12.09 8.57
CA ILE A 7 17.71 11.30 9.57
C ILE A 7 16.19 11.55 9.50
N MET A 8 15.76 12.81 9.37
CA MET A 8 14.34 13.14 9.19
C MET A 8 13.76 12.48 7.94
N ASN A 9 14.41 12.57 6.79
CA ASN A 9 13.92 11.97 5.54
C ASN A 9 13.77 10.44 5.65
N PHE A 10 14.75 9.77 6.25
CA PHE A 10 14.64 8.33 6.50
C PHE A 10 13.49 8.01 7.46
N SER A 11 13.29 8.81 8.51
CA SER A 11 12.19 8.61 9.44
C SER A 11 10.82 8.76 8.77
N TYR A 12 10.68 9.74 7.87
CA TYR A 12 9.46 9.94 7.08
C TYR A 12 9.25 8.81 6.08
N ALA A 13 10.30 8.35 5.41
CA ALA A 13 10.21 7.24 4.47
C ALA A 13 9.78 5.94 5.17
N ILE A 14 10.35 5.65 6.35
CA ILE A 14 10.00 4.48 7.15
C ILE A 14 8.57 4.60 7.68
N GLY A 15 8.21 5.72 8.31
CA GLY A 15 6.85 5.94 8.82
C GLY A 15 5.80 5.88 7.72
N GLY A 16 6.11 6.49 6.57
CA GLY A 16 5.31 6.45 5.35
C GLY A 16 5.10 5.04 4.78
N GLY A 17 6.17 4.26 4.72
CA GLY A 17 6.12 2.86 4.30
C GLY A 17 5.24 2.02 5.24
N LEU A 18 5.37 2.21 6.55
CA LEU A 18 4.52 1.51 7.53
C LEU A 18 3.04 1.87 7.37
N ILE A 19 2.72 3.16 7.20
CA ILE A 19 1.34 3.60 6.92
C ILE A 19 0.83 2.95 5.64
N THR A 20 1.64 2.95 4.58
CA THR A 20 1.29 2.30 3.31
C THR A 20 0.94 0.83 3.48
N LEU A 21 1.73 0.07 4.24
CA LEU A 21 1.47 -1.35 4.50
C LEU A 21 0.14 -1.57 5.25
N VAL A 22 -0.16 -0.71 6.22
CA VAL A 22 -1.45 -0.76 6.94
C VAL A 22 -2.61 -0.52 5.98
N PHE A 23 -2.50 0.48 5.10
CA PHE A 23 -3.53 0.75 4.10
C PHE A 23 -3.66 -0.36 3.06
N MET A 24 -2.57 -1.00 2.64
CA MET A 24 -2.61 -2.16 1.74
C MET A 24 -3.39 -3.32 2.36
N TYR A 25 -3.14 -3.62 3.64
CA TYR A 25 -3.90 -4.64 4.36
C TYR A 25 -5.40 -4.29 4.43
N PHE A 26 -5.73 -3.03 4.74
CA PHE A 26 -7.12 -2.59 4.73
C PHE A 26 -7.74 -2.67 3.33
N GLY A 27 -7.03 -2.24 2.28
CA GLY A 27 -7.50 -2.31 0.90
C GLY A 27 -7.81 -3.74 0.46
N TYR A 28 -6.95 -4.69 0.83
CA TYR A 28 -7.19 -6.11 0.60
C TYR A 28 -8.41 -6.62 1.36
N LYS A 29 -8.52 -6.29 2.66
CA LYS A 29 -9.67 -6.71 3.49
C LYS A 29 -11.00 -6.10 3.02
N TRP A 30 -10.96 -4.87 2.52
CA TRP A 30 -12.10 -4.21 1.91
C TRP A 30 -12.54 -4.89 0.62
N LEU A 31 -11.59 -5.31 -0.22
CA LEU A 31 -11.89 -6.10 -1.41
C LEU A 31 -12.60 -7.41 -1.01
N ASP A 32 -12.00 -8.15 -0.08
CA ASP A 32 -12.50 -9.44 0.37
C ASP A 32 -13.91 -9.35 0.98
N PHE A 33 -14.21 -8.24 1.68
CA PHE A 33 -15.55 -7.94 2.18
C PHE A 33 -16.56 -7.61 1.06
N LEU A 34 -16.12 -6.98 -0.03
CA LEU A 34 -16.98 -6.61 -1.15
C LEU A 34 -17.28 -7.80 -2.07
N THR A 35 -16.34 -8.72 -2.20
CA THR A 35 -16.46 -9.87 -3.09
C THR A 35 -17.22 -11.03 -2.43
N PRO A 36 -18.10 -11.73 -3.16
CA PRO A 36 -18.85 -12.87 -2.61
C PRO A 36 -18.02 -14.16 -2.50
N PHE A 37 -16.70 -14.08 -2.71
CA PHE A 37 -15.76 -15.21 -2.71
C PHE A 37 -14.52 -14.85 -1.89
N ASP A 38 -13.82 -15.86 -1.38
CA ASP A 38 -12.56 -15.67 -0.65
C ASP A 38 -11.45 -15.29 -1.64
N THR A 39 -11.01 -14.05 -1.56
CA THR A 39 -9.97 -13.50 -2.43
C THR A 39 -8.65 -14.26 -2.25
N GLY A 40 -8.34 -14.67 -1.03
CA GLY A 40 -7.09 -15.36 -0.69
C GLY A 40 -7.05 -16.76 -1.24
N GLU A 41 -8.17 -17.48 -1.16
CA GLU A 41 -8.32 -18.80 -1.75
C GLU A 41 -8.18 -18.72 -3.28
N GLU A 42 -8.87 -17.78 -3.94
CA GLU A 42 -8.79 -17.60 -5.40
C GLU A 42 -7.40 -17.18 -5.86
N LEU A 43 -6.71 -16.32 -5.09
CA LEU A 43 -5.33 -15.95 -5.36
C LEU A 43 -4.39 -17.16 -5.24
N SER A 44 -4.60 -18.04 -4.24
CA SER A 44 -3.82 -19.27 -4.05
C SER A 44 -4.02 -20.30 -5.16
N LYS A 45 -5.24 -20.37 -5.72
CA LYS A 45 -5.58 -21.21 -6.89
C LYS A 45 -4.97 -20.68 -8.19
N GLY A 46 -4.33 -19.51 -8.16
CA GLY A 46 -3.73 -18.89 -9.34
C GLY A 46 -4.73 -18.14 -10.22
N ASN A 47 -5.86 -17.69 -9.66
CA ASN A 47 -6.83 -16.88 -10.38
C ASN A 47 -6.20 -15.53 -10.79
N ARG A 48 -5.87 -15.42 -12.08
CA ARG A 48 -5.18 -14.23 -12.62
C ARG A 48 -6.03 -12.96 -12.54
N ALA A 49 -7.35 -13.08 -12.60
CA ALA A 49 -8.23 -11.92 -12.47
C ALA A 49 -8.13 -11.30 -11.08
N VAL A 50 -8.20 -12.15 -10.04
CA VAL A 50 -8.05 -11.71 -8.64
C VAL A 50 -6.64 -11.17 -8.40
N GLY A 51 -5.60 -11.83 -8.91
CA GLY A 51 -4.23 -11.33 -8.82
C GLY A 51 -4.03 -9.95 -9.44
N GLN A 52 -4.64 -9.69 -10.61
CA GLN A 52 -4.57 -8.38 -11.27
C GLN A 52 -5.29 -7.28 -10.47
N VAL A 53 -6.43 -7.61 -9.84
CA VAL A 53 -7.18 -6.66 -9.00
C VAL A 53 -6.42 -6.33 -7.72
N VAL A 54 -5.90 -7.33 -7.01
CA VAL A 54 -5.09 -7.10 -5.80
C VAL A 54 -3.82 -6.29 -6.15
N GLY A 55 -3.17 -6.61 -7.26
CA GLY A 55 -2.02 -5.86 -7.76
C GLY A 55 -2.32 -4.39 -8.06
N SER A 56 -3.45 -4.10 -8.73
CA SER A 56 -3.83 -2.72 -9.05
C SER A 56 -4.17 -1.90 -7.81
N ILE A 57 -4.76 -2.52 -6.79
CA ILE A 57 -5.01 -1.88 -5.49
C ILE A 57 -3.69 -1.50 -4.82
N PHE A 58 -2.71 -2.40 -4.78
CA PHE A 58 -1.43 -2.10 -4.15
C PHE A 58 -0.65 -1.01 -4.88
N ILE A 59 -0.68 -1.01 -6.21
CA ILE A 59 -0.10 0.08 -7.01
C ILE A 59 -0.82 1.41 -6.71
N GLY A 60 -2.15 1.41 -6.69
CA GLY A 60 -2.95 2.60 -6.41
C GLY A 60 -2.67 3.20 -5.02
N ILE A 61 -2.65 2.35 -3.99
CA ILE A 61 -2.35 2.77 -2.61
C ILE A 61 -0.91 3.30 -2.50
N GLY A 62 0.05 2.60 -3.10
CA GLY A 62 1.46 3.02 -3.09
C GLY A 62 1.66 4.39 -3.75
N VAL A 63 1.02 4.63 -4.90
CA VAL A 63 1.07 5.93 -5.59
C VAL A 63 0.37 7.01 -4.76
N ALA A 64 -0.83 6.74 -4.23
CA ALA A 64 -1.59 7.71 -3.46
C ALA A 64 -0.84 8.16 -2.20
N ILE A 65 -0.33 7.22 -1.41
CA ILE A 65 0.39 7.55 -0.17
C ILE A 65 1.77 8.14 -0.47
N GLY A 66 2.47 7.63 -1.48
CA GLY A 66 3.74 8.20 -1.93
C GLY A 66 3.59 9.67 -2.34
N LEU A 67 2.51 10.03 -3.05
CA LEU A 67 2.20 11.41 -3.39
C LEU A 67 1.85 12.25 -2.17
N VAL A 68 0.99 11.76 -1.27
CA VAL A 68 0.60 12.50 -0.06
C VAL A 68 1.81 12.82 0.82
N ILE A 69 2.70 11.85 1.02
CA ILE A 69 3.92 12.05 1.81
C ILE A 69 4.89 12.95 1.07
N GLY A 70 5.13 12.71 -0.23
CA GLY A 70 6.04 13.50 -1.03
C GLY A 70 5.63 14.98 -1.13
N LEU A 71 4.33 15.26 -1.25
CA LEU A 71 3.78 16.62 -1.27
C LEU A 71 3.73 17.26 0.12
N GLY A 72 3.54 16.47 1.18
CA GLY A 72 3.54 16.97 2.56
C GLY A 72 4.92 17.35 3.11
N LEU A 73 5.99 17.06 2.38
CA LEU A 73 7.38 17.37 2.73
C LEU A 73 7.95 18.61 2.00
N ASN A 74 7.15 19.28 1.16
CA ASN A 74 7.50 20.52 0.43
C ASN A 74 6.94 21.75 1.16
#